data_AF-A0A371X9B3-F1
#
_entry.id   AF-A0A371X9B3-F1
#
_cell.length_a   1.000
_cell.length_b   1.000
_cell.length_c   1.000
_cell.angle_alpha   90.00
_cell.angle_beta   90.00
_cell.angle_gamma   90.00
#
_symmetry.space_group_name_H-M   'P 1'
#
loop_
_entity.id
_entity.type
_entity.pdbx_description
1 polymer ?
#
loop_
_entity_poly.entity_id
_entity_poly.type
_entity_poly.pdbx_seq_one_letter_code
_entity_poly.pdbx_strand_id
1 'polypeptide(L)'
;MANPELTAEVLLNIGFVDVGRWQPSGDFIVYHLDGDDAEANEVLLDAPNALYAFVRRDEVLYIGKTARSIRKRYVGYCRPGKRQATNLRCHRNIKAAIAEETEIRIFVFTPISHLRYADFEINLAAGLEDGLIRQFDPPWNGKDRGQPVTEDAEREEADETEVGKPDAAAASDIPPESKASDPAKATFSVVLGPTYYNKGFLNPGVEASRHLGKDGDPIRIRFSDGSPMVISKINRTANSTGAVRVVGNNQQIAHWFQENFNEGDTVQGRVVGTHEIQLSSG
;
A
#
# COMPACT_ATOMS: atom_id res chain seq x y z
N MET A 1 -27.53 23.45 -2.13
CA MET A 1 -27.48 22.11 -2.75
C MET A 1 -27.21 21.14 -1.63
N ALA A 2 -28.09 20.16 -1.41
CA ALA A 2 -27.87 19.14 -0.39
C ALA A 2 -26.54 18.44 -0.70
N ASN A 3 -25.68 18.31 0.32
CA ASN A 3 -24.46 17.54 0.20
C ASN A 3 -24.89 16.12 -0.23
N PRO A 4 -24.40 15.54 -1.35
CA PRO A 4 -24.64 14.12 -1.61
C PRO A 4 -24.25 13.36 -0.34
N GLU A 5 -25.08 12.40 0.11
CA GLU A 5 -24.74 11.59 1.27
C GLU A 5 -23.33 11.03 1.06
N LEU A 6 -22.38 11.46 1.90
CA LEU A 6 -21.00 11.05 1.79
C LEU A 6 -20.91 9.61 2.27
N THR A 7 -20.94 8.68 1.33
CA THR A 7 -20.93 7.24 1.57
C THR A 7 -19.59 6.61 1.24
N ALA A 8 -19.44 5.33 1.59
CA ALA A 8 -18.35 4.47 1.15
C ALA A 8 -18.11 4.52 -0.37
N GLU A 9 -19.18 4.65 -1.17
CA GLU A 9 -19.09 4.75 -2.63
C GLU A 9 -18.29 5.98 -3.08
N VAL A 10 -18.37 7.09 -2.34
CA VAL A 10 -17.55 8.28 -2.62
C VAL A 10 -16.06 7.97 -2.46
N LEU A 11 -15.67 7.20 -1.44
CA LEU A 11 -14.28 6.77 -1.26
C LEU A 11 -13.84 5.86 -2.43
N LEU A 12 -14.67 4.92 -2.85
CA LEU A 12 -14.38 4.06 -4.00
C LEU A 12 -14.18 4.89 -5.29
N ASN A 13 -15.05 5.87 -5.53
CA ASN A 13 -15.00 6.73 -6.71
C ASN A 13 -13.75 7.64 -6.77
N ILE A 14 -13.18 8.03 -5.62
CA ILE A 14 -11.92 8.79 -5.57
C ILE A 14 -10.67 7.89 -5.61
N GLY A 15 -10.86 6.57 -5.65
CA GLY A 15 -9.79 5.59 -5.86
C GLY A 15 -9.41 4.75 -4.65
N PHE A 16 -10.19 4.76 -3.57
CA PHE A 16 -10.05 3.72 -2.55
C PHE A 16 -10.46 2.36 -3.13
N VAL A 17 -9.85 1.30 -2.62
CA VAL A 17 -10.18 -0.09 -2.95
C VAL A 17 -10.66 -0.77 -1.66
N ASP A 18 -11.78 -1.48 -1.72
CA ASP A 18 -12.18 -2.41 -0.65
C ASP A 18 -11.27 -3.63 -0.69
N VAL A 19 -10.45 -3.81 0.35
CA VAL A 19 -9.41 -4.85 0.35
C VAL A 19 -9.71 -6.00 1.30
N GLY A 20 -10.69 -5.86 2.20
CA GLY A 20 -10.93 -6.87 3.22
C GLY A 20 -11.69 -6.37 4.43
N ARG A 21 -11.58 -7.12 5.54
CA ARG A 21 -12.33 -6.89 6.77
C ARG A 21 -11.53 -7.21 8.02
N TRP A 22 -11.93 -6.59 9.12
CA TRP A 22 -11.45 -6.96 10.45
C TRP A 22 -12.13 -8.23 10.97
N GLN A 23 -11.39 -9.03 11.74
CA GLN A 23 -11.85 -10.29 12.35
C GLN A 23 -11.37 -10.40 13.81
N PRO A 24 -12.11 -11.12 14.67
CA PRO A 24 -11.70 -11.35 16.04
C PRO A 24 -10.57 -12.37 16.10
N SER A 25 -9.58 -12.13 16.97
CA SER A 25 -8.51 -13.09 17.27
C SER A 25 -8.27 -13.12 18.79
N GLY A 26 -9.13 -13.85 19.50
CA GLY A 26 -9.10 -13.90 20.96
C GLY A 26 -9.32 -12.52 21.57
N ASP A 27 -8.34 -12.04 22.35
CA ASP A 27 -8.37 -10.70 22.92
C ASP A 27 -8.00 -9.58 21.94
N PHE A 28 -7.48 -9.95 20.77
CA PHE A 28 -7.02 -9.02 19.75
C PHE A 28 -7.95 -9.00 18.54
N ILE A 29 -7.59 -8.15 17.57
CA ILE A 29 -8.20 -8.14 16.24
C ILE A 29 -7.10 -8.43 15.21
N VAL A 30 -7.50 -9.04 14.10
CA VAL A 30 -6.68 -9.24 12.90
C VAL A 30 -7.48 -8.79 11.69
N TYR A 31 -6.84 -8.66 10.53
CA TYR A 31 -7.55 -8.40 9.29
C TYR A 31 -7.34 -9.54 8.29
N HIS A 32 -8.35 -9.73 7.44
CA HIS A 32 -8.35 -10.72 6.38
C HIS A 32 -8.67 -10.03 5.05
N LEU A 33 -7.78 -10.22 4.06
CA LEU A 33 -8.00 -9.74 2.70
C LEU A 33 -8.96 -10.68 1.98
N ASP A 34 -9.95 -10.16 1.28
CA ASP A 34 -10.94 -10.96 0.57
C ASP A 34 -11.28 -10.37 -0.82
N GLY A 35 -12.16 -11.06 -1.54
CA GLY A 35 -12.53 -10.72 -2.91
C GLY A 35 -11.60 -11.33 -3.96
N ASP A 36 -12.00 -11.21 -5.23
CA ASP A 36 -11.28 -11.80 -6.37
C ASP A 36 -9.88 -11.19 -6.57
N ASP A 37 -9.69 -9.96 -6.10
CA ASP A 37 -8.45 -9.19 -6.23
C ASP A 37 -7.58 -9.22 -4.96
N ALA A 38 -7.82 -10.14 -4.02
CA ALA A 38 -7.10 -10.21 -2.74
C ALA A 38 -5.56 -10.27 -2.91
N GLU A 39 -5.05 -11.06 -3.87
CA GLU A 39 -3.61 -11.16 -4.15
C GLU A 39 -3.02 -9.82 -4.63
N ALA A 40 -3.75 -9.11 -5.48
CA ALA A 40 -3.35 -7.79 -5.98
C ALA A 40 -3.43 -6.73 -4.86
N ASN A 41 -4.52 -6.74 -4.09
CA ASN A 41 -4.78 -5.83 -2.98
C ASN A 41 -3.74 -5.96 -1.88
N GLU A 42 -3.16 -7.15 -1.68
CA GLU A 42 -2.06 -7.35 -0.73
C GLU A 42 -0.87 -6.43 -1.02
N VAL A 43 -0.57 -6.15 -2.29
CA VAL A 43 0.53 -5.27 -2.67
C VAL A 43 0.28 -3.84 -2.19
N LEU A 44 -0.97 -3.37 -2.20
CA LEU A 44 -1.33 -2.02 -1.76
C LEU A 44 -0.99 -1.80 -0.27
N LEU A 45 -1.07 -2.85 0.56
CA LEU A 45 -0.82 -2.74 1.99
C LEU A 45 0.64 -2.43 2.34
N ASP A 46 1.57 -2.65 1.41
CA ASP A 46 3.00 -2.39 1.60
C ASP A 46 3.42 -0.97 1.20
N ALA A 47 2.54 -0.20 0.54
CA ALA A 47 2.85 1.14 0.06
C ALA A 47 2.98 2.16 1.21
N PRO A 48 4.04 3.00 1.20
CA PRO A 48 4.10 4.16 2.08
C PRO A 48 3.16 5.26 1.58
N ASN A 49 2.95 6.29 2.41
CA ASN A 49 2.16 7.47 2.04
C ASN A 49 0.76 7.11 1.55
N ALA A 50 0.07 6.27 2.32
CA ALA A 50 -1.24 5.73 1.99
C ALA A 50 -2.32 6.24 2.95
N LEU A 51 -3.57 6.23 2.48
CA LEU A 51 -4.75 6.39 3.30
C LEU A 51 -5.46 5.05 3.47
N TYR A 52 -6.21 4.93 4.54
CA TYR A 52 -7.13 3.85 4.77
C TYR A 52 -8.37 4.35 5.49
N ALA A 53 -9.46 3.61 5.34
CA ALA A 53 -10.72 3.88 6.01
C ALA A 53 -11.35 2.61 6.57
N PHE A 54 -12.05 2.77 7.69
CA PHE A 54 -12.90 1.71 8.25
C PHE A 54 -14.35 2.04 7.92
N VAL A 55 -15.04 1.07 7.35
CA VAL A 55 -16.36 1.29 6.76
C VAL A 55 -17.33 0.25 7.29
N ARG A 56 -18.53 0.68 7.67
CA ARG A 56 -19.64 -0.20 8.04
C ARG A 56 -20.78 0.03 7.07
N ARG A 57 -21.06 -0.96 6.22
CA ARG A 57 -22.01 -0.82 5.09
C ARG A 57 -21.57 0.38 4.23
N ASP A 58 -22.33 1.47 4.27
CA ASP A 58 -22.04 2.71 3.52
C ASP A 58 -21.46 3.83 4.40
N GLU A 59 -21.36 3.64 5.71
CA GLU A 59 -20.89 4.65 6.65
C GLU A 59 -19.37 4.57 6.84
N VAL A 60 -18.68 5.69 6.60
CA VAL A 60 -17.26 5.83 6.89
C VAL A 60 -17.08 6.14 8.37
N LEU A 61 -16.49 5.19 9.11
CA LEU A 61 -16.31 5.27 10.56
C LEU A 61 -15.00 5.92 10.95
N TYR A 62 -13.96 5.69 10.15
CA TYR A 62 -12.60 6.18 10.40
C TYR A 62 -11.89 6.45 9.09
N ILE A 63 -11.04 7.49 9.06
CA ILE A 63 -10.05 7.73 8.01
C ILE A 63 -8.72 7.99 8.69
N GLY A 64 -7.66 7.30 8.25
CA GLY A 64 -6.31 7.53 8.73
C GLY A 64 -5.29 7.53 7.60
N LYS A 65 -4.13 8.12 7.87
CA LYS A 65 -2.96 8.10 6.98
C LYS A 65 -1.80 7.32 7.58
N THR A 66 -0.86 6.95 6.73
CA THR A 66 0.43 6.45 7.20
C THR A 66 1.54 6.88 6.25
N ALA A 67 2.64 7.39 6.80
CA ALA A 67 3.88 7.60 6.04
C ALA A 67 4.65 6.29 5.84
N ARG A 68 4.33 5.25 6.64
CA ARG A 68 4.84 3.88 6.54
C ARG A 68 3.83 3.06 5.74
N SER A 69 3.99 1.74 5.70
CA SER A 69 2.99 0.86 5.09
C SER A 69 1.74 0.69 5.97
N ILE A 70 0.60 0.40 5.33
CA ILE A 70 -0.66 0.08 6.03
C ILE A 70 -0.47 -1.18 6.88
N ARG A 71 0.26 -2.17 6.36
CA ARG A 71 0.61 -3.39 7.09
C ARG A 71 1.26 -3.07 8.43
N LYS A 72 2.23 -2.15 8.46
CA LYS A 72 2.87 -1.69 9.71
C LYS A 72 1.91 -0.92 10.61
N ARG A 73 1.09 -0.02 10.04
CA ARG A 73 0.11 0.76 10.81
C ARG A 73 -0.89 -0.16 11.54
N TYR A 74 -1.35 -1.21 10.86
CA TYR A 74 -2.36 -2.11 11.40
C TYR A 74 -1.87 -2.99 12.55
N VAL A 75 -0.56 -3.23 12.67
CA VAL A 75 0.00 -3.88 13.87
C VAL A 75 -0.40 -3.11 15.13
N GLY A 76 -0.36 -1.77 15.08
CA GLY A 76 -0.79 -0.92 16.18
C GLY A 76 -2.27 -1.08 16.54
N TYR A 77 -3.15 -1.28 15.57
CA TYR A 77 -4.56 -1.57 15.84
C TYR A 77 -4.80 -2.99 16.31
N CYS A 78 -4.06 -3.97 15.81
CA CYS A 78 -4.18 -5.36 16.25
C CYS A 78 -3.78 -5.49 17.72
N ARG A 79 -2.68 -4.83 18.12
CA ARG A 79 -2.06 -4.92 19.45
C ARG A 79 -1.66 -3.53 19.96
N PRO A 80 -2.61 -2.72 20.43
CA PRO A 80 -2.34 -1.34 20.81
C PRO A 80 -1.46 -1.22 22.05
N GLY A 81 -0.48 -0.31 22.01
CA GLY A 81 0.29 0.10 23.17
C GLY A 81 -0.53 0.97 24.12
N LYS A 82 -0.21 0.95 25.42
CA LYS A 82 -1.00 1.63 26.47
C LYS A 82 -1.12 3.15 26.32
N ARG A 83 -0.24 3.79 25.56
CA ARG A 83 -0.18 5.25 25.37
C ARG A 83 -0.67 5.71 23.99
N GLN A 84 -0.96 4.77 23.10
CA GLN A 84 -1.40 5.04 21.73
C GLN A 84 -2.93 5.22 21.71
N ALA A 85 -3.40 6.43 22.00
CA ALA A 85 -4.82 6.72 22.22
C ALA A 85 -5.70 6.35 21.01
N THR A 86 -5.25 6.65 19.79
CA THR A 86 -5.94 6.33 18.53
C THR A 86 -5.94 4.83 18.27
N ASN A 87 -4.80 4.16 18.49
CA ASN A 87 -4.75 2.71 18.37
C ASN A 87 -5.71 2.01 19.34
N LEU A 88 -5.70 2.44 20.61
CA LEU A 88 -6.61 1.93 21.64
C LEU A 88 -8.08 2.20 21.29
N ARG A 89 -8.40 3.41 20.81
CA ARG A 89 -9.76 3.79 20.40
C ARG A 89 -10.25 2.93 19.24
N CYS A 90 -9.47 2.85 18.16
CA CYS A 90 -9.85 2.07 16.98
C CYS A 90 -9.95 0.58 17.32
N HIS A 91 -8.98 0.01 18.04
CA HIS A 91 -9.01 -1.38 18.49
C HIS A 91 -10.29 -1.70 19.27
N ARG A 92 -10.62 -0.88 20.28
CA ARG A 92 -11.83 -1.06 21.08
C ARG A 92 -13.09 -0.96 20.22
N ASN A 93 -13.17 0.03 19.34
CA ASN A 93 -14.35 0.26 18.51
C ASN A 93 -14.55 -0.89 17.51
N ILE A 94 -13.48 -1.38 16.87
CA ILE A 94 -13.54 -2.55 15.97
C ILE A 94 -13.96 -3.80 16.74
N LYS A 95 -13.34 -4.08 17.91
CA LYS A 95 -13.66 -5.24 18.74
C LYS A 95 -15.13 -5.22 19.20
N ALA A 96 -15.64 -4.05 19.59
CA ALA A 96 -17.04 -3.87 19.96
C ALA A 96 -17.99 -4.14 18.78
N ALA A 97 -17.69 -3.58 17.60
CA ALA A 97 -18.50 -3.80 16.41
C ALA A 97 -18.55 -5.29 16.01
N ILE A 98 -17.41 -5.98 16.02
CA ILE A 98 -17.35 -7.42 15.73
C ILE A 98 -18.15 -8.24 16.74
N ALA A 99 -18.11 -7.89 18.03
CA ALA A 99 -18.89 -8.55 19.07
C ALA A 99 -20.41 -8.36 18.91
N GLU A 100 -20.82 -7.28 18.25
CA GLU A 100 -22.20 -7.01 17.83
C GLU A 100 -22.52 -7.59 16.43
N GLU A 101 -21.70 -8.54 15.94
CA GLU A 101 -21.84 -9.18 14.62
C GLU A 101 -21.83 -8.17 13.45
N THR A 102 -21.22 -7.01 13.65
CA THR A 102 -21.10 -5.96 12.65
C THR A 102 -19.75 -6.07 11.92
N GLU A 103 -19.82 -6.27 10.61
CA GLU A 103 -18.63 -6.27 9.76
C GLU A 103 -18.07 -4.85 9.60
N ILE A 104 -16.75 -4.73 9.72
CA ILE A 104 -15.99 -3.52 9.45
C ILE A 104 -15.06 -3.79 8.27
N ARG A 105 -15.41 -3.22 7.12
CA ARG A 105 -14.63 -3.27 5.88
C ARG A 105 -13.43 -2.33 5.96
N ILE A 106 -12.39 -2.67 5.21
CA ILE A 106 -11.12 -1.95 5.14
C ILE A 106 -10.97 -1.43 3.72
N PHE A 107 -10.97 -0.11 3.58
CA PHE A 107 -10.74 0.55 2.31
C PHE A 107 -9.34 1.16 2.30
N VAL A 108 -8.62 1.03 1.19
CA VAL A 108 -7.22 1.49 1.06
C VAL A 108 -7.07 2.39 -0.15
N PHE A 109 -6.35 3.51 0.01
CA PHE A 109 -5.94 4.37 -1.07
C PHE A 109 -4.43 4.55 -1.07
N THR A 110 -3.78 3.99 -2.09
CA THR A 110 -2.36 4.16 -2.34
C THR A 110 -2.18 4.99 -3.61
N PRO A 111 -1.76 6.25 -3.54
CA PRO A 111 -1.57 7.05 -4.73
C PRO A 111 -0.43 6.47 -5.57
N ILE A 112 -0.77 6.02 -6.79
CA ILE A 112 0.22 5.52 -7.77
C ILE A 112 0.73 6.67 -8.66
N SER A 113 0.10 7.85 -8.58
CA SER A 113 0.43 9.04 -9.36
C SER A 113 1.47 9.93 -8.68
N HIS A 114 2.45 10.39 -9.45
CA HIS A 114 3.40 11.44 -9.07
C HIS A 114 2.77 12.81 -9.21
N LEU A 115 2.10 13.29 -8.16
CA LEU A 115 1.85 14.71 -8.06
C LEU A 115 3.15 15.39 -7.64
N ARG A 116 3.70 16.25 -8.49
CA ARG A 116 4.94 16.98 -8.22
C ARG A 116 4.71 18.48 -8.31
N TYR A 117 5.42 19.22 -7.48
CA TYR A 117 5.61 20.65 -7.62
C TYR A 117 7.10 20.93 -7.73
N ALA A 118 7.54 21.29 -8.94
CA ALA A 118 8.95 21.29 -9.32
C ALA A 118 9.64 19.95 -8.98
N ASP A 119 10.69 19.98 -8.18
CA ASP A 119 11.48 18.80 -7.80
C ASP A 119 10.94 18.07 -6.57
N PHE A 120 9.85 18.54 -5.99
CA PHE A 120 9.27 17.97 -4.77
C PHE A 120 8.07 17.08 -5.09
N GLU A 121 8.09 15.87 -4.53
CA GLU A 121 6.94 14.95 -4.55
C GLU A 121 5.91 15.39 -3.50
N ILE A 122 4.66 15.53 -3.92
CA ILE A 122 3.55 15.86 -3.03
C ILE A 122 2.96 14.55 -2.51
N ASN A 123 2.97 14.41 -1.19
CA ASN A 123 2.26 13.33 -0.52
C ASN A 123 0.74 13.57 -0.62
N LEU A 124 0.12 12.95 -1.63
CA LEU A 124 -1.31 13.10 -1.89
C LEU A 124 -2.16 12.56 -0.74
N ALA A 125 -1.74 11.47 -0.09
CA ALA A 125 -2.44 10.94 1.08
C ALA A 125 -2.50 11.98 2.21
N ALA A 126 -1.36 12.60 2.54
CA ALA A 126 -1.31 13.65 3.55
C ALA A 126 -2.16 14.88 3.18
N GLY A 127 -2.19 15.25 1.89
CA GLY A 127 -2.99 16.39 1.41
C GLY A 127 -4.50 16.12 1.37
N LEU A 128 -4.92 14.86 1.22
CA LEU A 128 -6.33 14.49 1.16
C LEU A 128 -6.96 14.22 2.54
N GLU A 129 -6.18 13.69 3.49
CA GLU A 129 -6.69 13.23 4.80
C GLU A 129 -7.60 14.27 5.49
N ASP A 130 -7.08 15.47 5.77
CA ASP A 130 -7.82 16.52 6.48
C ASP A 130 -9.08 16.93 5.73
N GLY A 131 -9.02 16.95 4.40
CA GLY A 131 -10.16 17.25 3.53
C GLY A 131 -11.26 16.20 3.67
N LEU A 132 -10.89 14.92 3.65
CA LEU A 132 -11.81 13.80 3.80
C LEU A 132 -12.39 13.76 5.21
N ILE A 133 -11.57 13.86 6.26
CA ILE A 133 -12.07 13.85 7.64
C ILE A 133 -13.05 15.01 7.87
N ARG A 134 -12.73 16.22 7.38
CA ARG A 134 -13.63 17.37 7.52
C ARG A 134 -14.97 17.21 6.79
N GLN A 135 -14.98 16.53 5.64
CA GLN A 135 -16.19 16.31 4.86
C GLN A 135 -17.04 15.18 5.44
N PHE A 136 -16.43 14.04 5.74
CA PHE A 136 -17.12 12.86 6.24
C PHE A 136 -17.47 12.93 7.74
N ASP A 137 -16.76 13.75 8.54
CA ASP A 137 -16.80 13.79 10.01
C ASP A 137 -16.89 12.39 10.66
N PRO A 138 -15.96 11.46 10.37
CA PRO A 138 -16.12 10.08 10.78
C PRO A 138 -16.14 9.95 12.32
N PRO A 139 -17.07 9.17 12.90
CA PRO A 139 -17.29 9.11 14.35
C PRO A 139 -16.10 8.59 15.15
N TRP A 140 -15.15 7.87 14.53
CA TRP A 140 -13.97 7.33 15.22
C TRP A 140 -12.72 8.22 15.08
N ASN A 141 -12.77 9.27 14.24
CA ASN A 141 -11.74 10.30 14.21
C ASN A 141 -11.88 11.19 15.45
N GLY A 142 -10.82 11.25 16.27
CA GLY A 142 -10.83 12.06 17.49
C GLY A 142 -10.95 13.55 17.18
N LYS A 143 -11.55 14.31 18.09
CA LYS A 143 -11.60 15.79 18.05
C LYS A 143 -10.78 16.32 19.23
N ASP A 144 -9.64 16.96 19.00
CA ASP A 144 -8.94 17.72 20.04
C ASP A 144 -9.09 19.21 19.72
N ARG A 145 -9.59 19.98 20.70
CA ARG A 145 -9.89 21.42 20.59
C ARG A 145 -10.69 21.83 19.34
N GLY A 146 -11.55 20.94 18.82
CA GLY A 146 -12.36 21.19 17.62
C GLY A 146 -11.63 20.97 16.28
N GLN A 147 -10.41 20.42 16.30
CA GLN A 147 -9.69 19.95 15.12
C GLN A 147 -9.56 18.41 15.15
N PRO A 148 -9.50 17.75 13.99
CA PRO A 148 -9.20 16.32 13.94
C PRO A 148 -7.87 16.01 14.60
N VAL A 149 -7.83 15.00 15.47
CA VAL A 149 -6.56 14.45 15.97
C VAL A 149 -5.92 13.69 14.83
N THR A 150 -4.86 14.25 14.24
CA THR A 150 -4.06 13.53 13.25
C THR A 150 -3.13 12.55 13.95
N GLU A 151 -2.84 11.43 13.29
CA GLU A 151 -2.01 10.34 13.83
C GLU A 151 -0.53 10.71 13.97
N ASP A 152 -0.14 11.92 13.55
CA ASP A 152 1.24 12.40 13.49
C ASP A 152 1.92 12.46 14.86
N ALA A 153 1.16 12.61 15.96
CA ALA A 153 1.71 12.62 17.32
C ALA A 153 2.02 11.22 17.88
N GLU A 154 1.34 10.17 17.40
CA GLU A 154 1.60 8.77 17.82
C GLU A 154 2.79 8.15 17.08
N ARG A 155 3.24 8.83 16.01
CA ARG A 155 4.40 8.50 15.20
C ARG A 155 5.70 8.45 16.00
N GLU A 156 5.92 9.42 16.90
CA GLU A 156 7.16 9.53 17.68
C GLU A 156 7.31 8.40 18.70
N GLU A 157 6.21 7.98 19.35
CA GLU A 157 6.26 6.95 20.40
C GLU A 157 6.40 5.51 19.84
N ALA A 158 5.91 5.28 18.61
CA ALA A 158 6.12 4.02 17.87
C ALA A 158 7.56 3.88 17.35
N ASP A 159 8.17 4.97 16.86
CA ASP A 159 9.57 4.97 16.40
C ASP A 159 10.55 4.67 17.55
N GLU A 160 10.26 5.09 18.79
CA GLU A 160 11.07 4.74 19.97
C GLU A 160 10.93 3.26 20.41
N THR A 161 9.80 2.62 20.11
CA THR A 161 9.53 1.22 20.50
C THR A 161 9.90 0.19 19.42
N GLU A 162 9.96 0.57 18.14
CA GLU A 162 10.37 -0.29 17.02
C GLU A 162 11.88 -0.62 16.98
N VAL A 163 12.74 0.05 17.76
CA VAL A 163 14.20 -0.24 17.81
C VAL A 163 14.50 -1.65 18.38
N GLY A 164 13.51 -2.41 18.85
CA GLY A 164 13.75 -3.64 19.63
C GLY A 164 13.01 -4.94 19.28
N LYS A 165 12.07 -5.03 18.33
CA LYS A 165 11.32 -6.30 18.09
C LYS A 165 10.95 -6.58 16.62
N PRO A 166 11.38 -7.72 16.05
CA PRO A 166 11.11 -8.09 14.66
C PRO A 166 9.86 -8.99 14.47
N ASP A 167 8.73 -8.69 15.11
CA ASP A 167 7.50 -9.50 14.97
C ASP A 167 6.36 -8.72 14.30
N ALA A 168 6.57 -8.29 13.05
CA ALA A 168 5.53 -7.74 12.17
C ALA A 168 4.63 -8.84 11.53
N ALA A 169 4.87 -10.10 11.90
CA ALA A 169 4.38 -11.30 11.23
C ALA A 169 2.95 -11.75 11.60
N ALA A 170 2.39 -11.29 12.73
CA ALA A 170 1.23 -11.94 13.34
C ALA A 170 -0.08 -11.12 13.27
N ALA A 171 -0.15 -10.11 12.40
CA ALA A 171 -1.31 -9.21 12.28
C ALA A 171 -2.23 -9.54 11.08
N SER A 172 -1.76 -10.35 10.14
CA SER A 172 -2.57 -11.01 9.12
C SER A 172 -2.57 -12.51 9.40
N ASP A 173 -3.71 -13.20 9.24
CA ASP A 173 -3.75 -14.68 9.20
C ASP A 173 -3.02 -15.25 7.96
N ILE A 174 -2.39 -14.38 7.16
CA ILE A 174 -1.38 -14.75 6.18
C ILE A 174 -0.07 -14.92 6.96
N PRO A 175 0.45 -16.16 7.14
CA PRO A 175 1.79 -16.34 7.63
C PRO A 175 2.72 -15.52 6.73
N PRO A 176 3.70 -14.78 7.26
CA PRO A 176 4.85 -14.47 6.45
C PRO A 176 5.52 -15.81 6.26
N GLU A 177 5.14 -16.51 5.20
CA GLU A 177 6.03 -17.49 4.64
C GLU A 177 7.33 -16.73 4.45
N SER A 178 8.34 -17.15 5.22
CA SER A 178 9.70 -17.02 4.75
C SER A 178 9.69 -17.70 3.40
N LYS A 179 9.48 -16.91 2.34
CA LYS A 179 9.64 -17.37 0.97
C LYS A 179 11.12 -17.65 0.80
N ALA A 180 11.54 -18.80 1.31
CA ALA A 180 12.62 -19.58 0.74
C ALA A 180 12.37 -19.55 -0.76
N SER A 181 13.38 -19.07 -1.49
CA SER A 181 13.38 -18.79 -2.93
C SER A 181 12.38 -19.63 -3.71
N ASP A 182 11.17 -19.10 -3.92
CA ASP A 182 10.27 -19.62 -4.94
C ASP A 182 11.05 -19.61 -6.26
N PRO A 183 11.09 -20.73 -7.01
CA PRO A 183 11.75 -20.73 -8.30
C PRO A 183 11.09 -19.67 -9.18
N ALA A 184 11.91 -18.82 -9.80
CA ALA A 184 11.43 -17.74 -10.64
C ALA A 184 10.49 -18.27 -11.73
N LYS A 185 9.30 -17.69 -11.84
CA LYS A 185 8.31 -18.07 -12.87
C LYS A 185 8.82 -17.77 -14.29
N ALA A 186 9.61 -16.72 -14.43
CA ALA A 186 10.31 -16.32 -15.65
C ALA A 186 11.49 -15.41 -15.32
N THR A 187 12.45 -15.31 -16.24
CA THR A 187 13.53 -14.31 -16.21
C THR A 187 13.42 -13.38 -17.42
N PHE A 188 13.98 -12.19 -17.29
CA PHE A 188 14.04 -11.21 -18.37
C PHE A 188 15.27 -10.33 -18.23
N SER A 189 15.62 -9.65 -19.32
CA SER A 189 16.70 -8.67 -19.34
C SER A 189 16.23 -7.39 -20.01
N VAL A 190 16.76 -6.26 -19.55
CA VAL A 190 16.42 -4.94 -20.08
C VAL A 190 17.70 -4.16 -20.32
N VAL A 191 17.91 -3.73 -21.57
CA VAL A 191 18.98 -2.81 -21.91
C VAL A 191 18.57 -1.39 -21.49
N LEU A 192 19.38 -0.75 -20.65
CA LEU A 192 19.14 0.57 -20.10
C LEU A 192 19.50 1.66 -21.11
N GLY A 193 18.79 1.72 -22.24
CA GLY A 193 18.87 2.87 -23.14
C GLY A 193 18.39 4.15 -22.45
N PRO A 194 18.63 5.35 -23.04
CA PRO A 194 18.47 6.62 -22.34
C PRO A 194 17.10 6.83 -21.70
N THR A 195 16.03 6.31 -22.30
CA THR A 195 14.69 6.44 -21.72
C THR A 195 14.47 5.52 -20.52
N TYR A 196 14.98 4.28 -20.56
CA TYR A 196 14.88 3.34 -19.44
C TYR A 196 15.75 3.80 -18.28
N TYR A 197 16.98 4.22 -18.58
CA TYR A 197 17.94 4.71 -17.59
C TYR A 197 17.44 5.98 -16.89
N ASN A 198 17.03 7.01 -17.64
CA ASN A 198 16.67 8.31 -17.05
C ASN A 198 15.24 8.40 -16.51
N LYS A 199 14.30 7.60 -17.05
CA LYS A 199 12.88 7.65 -16.65
C LYS A 199 12.42 6.42 -15.90
N GLY A 200 13.26 5.40 -15.73
CA GLY A 200 12.94 4.17 -15.02
C GLY A 200 11.81 3.39 -15.67
N PHE A 201 11.64 3.49 -17.00
CA PHE A 201 10.72 2.58 -17.69
C PHE A 201 11.22 1.14 -17.54
N LEU A 202 10.27 0.22 -17.43
CA LEU A 202 10.57 -1.18 -17.25
C LEU A 202 9.54 -2.01 -18.02
N ASN A 203 10.03 -2.76 -19.00
CA ASN A 203 9.24 -3.68 -19.80
C ASN A 203 9.86 -5.08 -19.64
N PRO A 204 9.23 -5.99 -18.87
CA PRO A 204 9.74 -7.36 -18.69
C PRO A 204 9.75 -8.21 -19.97
N GLY A 205 9.13 -7.74 -21.06
CA GLY A 205 9.01 -8.48 -22.31
C GLY A 205 7.83 -9.47 -22.30
N VAL A 206 7.52 -10.06 -23.46
CA VAL A 206 6.30 -10.85 -23.69
C VAL A 206 6.24 -12.10 -22.81
N GLU A 207 7.33 -12.86 -22.72
CA GLU A 207 7.37 -14.11 -21.97
C GLU A 207 7.15 -13.89 -20.47
N ALA A 208 7.92 -12.99 -19.85
CA ALA A 208 7.72 -12.63 -18.44
C ALA A 208 6.32 -12.04 -18.18
N SER A 209 5.77 -11.27 -19.14
CA SER A 209 4.43 -10.67 -19.04
C SER A 209 3.29 -11.69 -18.93
N ARG A 210 3.49 -12.94 -19.36
CA ARG A 210 2.48 -14.01 -19.22
C ARG A 210 2.28 -14.45 -17.76
N HIS A 211 3.25 -14.18 -16.90
CA HIS A 211 3.23 -14.57 -15.49
C HIS A 211 2.81 -13.43 -14.55
N LEU A 212 2.49 -12.25 -15.09
CA LEU A 212 2.14 -11.06 -14.32
C LEU A 212 0.63 -10.79 -14.34
N GLY A 213 0.14 -10.03 -13.36
CA GLY A 213 -1.27 -9.67 -13.15
C GLY A 213 -1.97 -8.92 -14.31
N LYS A 214 -3.23 -8.55 -14.11
CA LYS A 214 -4.06 -7.89 -15.14
C LYS A 214 -3.66 -6.42 -15.33
N ASP A 215 -4.18 -5.81 -16.40
CA ASP A 215 -4.02 -4.36 -16.59
C ASP A 215 -4.63 -3.63 -15.40
N GLY A 216 -3.90 -2.67 -14.84
CA GLY A 216 -4.39 -1.91 -13.71
C GLY A 216 -3.86 -2.38 -12.35
N ASP A 217 -3.39 -3.62 -12.25
CA ASP A 217 -2.97 -4.20 -10.98
C ASP A 217 -1.72 -3.51 -10.42
N PRO A 218 -1.59 -3.40 -9.09
CA PRO A 218 -0.34 -3.02 -8.45
C PRO A 218 0.72 -4.12 -8.67
N ILE A 219 1.99 -3.72 -8.68
CA ILE A 219 3.13 -4.63 -8.78
C ILE A 219 4.26 -4.17 -7.87
N ARG A 220 4.82 -5.10 -7.11
CA ARG A 220 5.99 -4.91 -6.25
C ARG A 220 7.27 -5.15 -7.06
N ILE A 221 8.18 -4.17 -7.05
CA ILE A 221 9.54 -4.30 -7.56
C ILE A 221 10.49 -4.35 -6.36
N ARG A 222 11.20 -5.46 -6.23
CA ARG A 222 12.27 -5.62 -5.26
C ARG A 222 13.63 -5.50 -5.94
N PHE A 223 14.60 -5.02 -5.18
CA PHE A 223 16.00 -4.96 -5.62
C PHE A 223 16.82 -5.97 -4.83
N SER A 224 17.78 -6.64 -5.48
CA SER A 224 18.59 -7.68 -4.85
C SER A 224 19.59 -7.18 -3.83
N ASP A 225 19.95 -5.91 -3.90
CA ASP A 225 20.88 -5.21 -2.99
C ASP A 225 20.23 -4.83 -1.65
N GLY A 226 18.92 -5.06 -1.48
CA GLY A 226 18.17 -4.69 -0.29
C GLY A 226 17.67 -3.24 -0.29
N SER A 227 17.80 -2.51 -1.41
CA SER A 227 17.21 -1.19 -1.57
C SER A 227 15.69 -1.23 -1.34
N PRO A 228 15.07 -0.13 -0.85
CA PRO A 228 13.64 -0.09 -0.59
C PRO A 228 12.82 -0.52 -1.82
N MET A 229 11.84 -1.39 -1.60
CA MET A 229 10.97 -1.84 -2.69
C MET A 229 10.13 -0.69 -3.25
N VAL A 230 9.76 -0.81 -4.52
CA VAL A 230 8.86 0.14 -5.20
C VAL A 230 7.55 -0.55 -5.51
N ILE A 231 6.43 0.11 -5.27
CA ILE A 231 5.12 -0.33 -5.76
C ILE A 231 4.76 0.53 -6.96
N SER A 232 4.45 -0.14 -8.06
CA SER A 232 4.05 0.46 -9.33
C SER A 232 2.76 -0.20 -9.81
N LYS A 233 2.40 0.01 -11.07
CA LYS A 233 1.20 -0.51 -11.71
C LYS A 233 1.53 -1.21 -13.02
N ILE A 234 0.82 -2.30 -13.28
CA ILE A 234 0.86 -3.03 -14.53
C ILE A 234 0.05 -2.26 -15.57
N ASN A 235 0.71 -1.92 -16.68
CA ASN A 235 0.07 -1.35 -17.85
C ASN A 235 0.30 -2.26 -19.06
N ARG A 236 -0.75 -2.96 -19.48
CA ARG A 236 -0.80 -3.81 -20.67
C ARG A 236 -1.29 -3.06 -21.90
N THR A 237 -1.89 -1.87 -21.75
CA THR A 237 -2.33 -1.02 -22.86
C THR A 237 -1.21 -0.19 -23.49
N ALA A 238 -0.06 -0.09 -22.82
CA ALA A 238 1.11 0.68 -23.27
C ALA A 238 1.77 0.12 -24.54
N ASN A 239 1.51 -1.15 -24.88
CA ASN A 239 2.06 -1.82 -26.04
C ASN A 239 0.93 -2.58 -26.76
N SER A 240 0.94 -2.62 -28.09
CA SER A 240 -0.07 -3.35 -28.88
C SER A 240 -0.11 -4.86 -28.64
N THR A 241 0.99 -5.43 -28.14
CA THR A 241 1.12 -6.85 -27.84
C THR A 241 0.47 -7.27 -26.51
N GLY A 242 0.01 -6.32 -25.68
CA GLY A 242 -0.46 -6.61 -24.32
C GLY A 242 0.66 -6.92 -23.33
N ALA A 243 1.93 -6.79 -23.74
CA ALA A 243 3.09 -6.95 -22.86
C ALA A 243 3.10 -5.85 -21.79
N VAL A 244 3.47 -6.24 -20.58
CA VAL A 244 3.50 -5.38 -19.41
C VAL A 244 4.55 -4.28 -19.59
N ARG A 245 4.12 -3.05 -19.36
CA ARG A 245 4.95 -1.92 -18.95
C ARG A 245 4.67 -1.62 -17.48
N VAL A 246 5.71 -1.54 -16.68
CA VAL A 246 5.62 -1.07 -15.29
C VAL A 246 5.58 0.45 -15.29
N VAL A 247 4.53 1.02 -14.69
CA VAL A 247 4.28 2.46 -14.63
C VAL A 247 3.91 2.90 -13.22
N GLY A 248 4.21 4.15 -12.88
CA GLY A 248 4.04 4.66 -11.51
C GLY A 248 5.29 4.38 -10.68
N ASN A 249 5.73 5.36 -9.88
CA ASN A 249 6.98 5.27 -9.10
C ASN A 249 8.28 4.98 -9.89
N ASN A 250 8.25 5.16 -11.21
CA ASN A 250 9.41 4.91 -12.08
C ASN A 250 10.64 5.77 -11.75
N GLN A 251 10.48 6.95 -11.13
CA GLN A 251 11.64 7.76 -10.74
C GLN A 251 12.51 7.05 -9.68
N GLN A 252 11.90 6.28 -8.78
CA GLN A 252 12.64 5.49 -7.79
C GLN A 252 13.38 4.33 -8.46
N ILE A 253 12.77 3.73 -9.48
CA ILE A 253 13.43 2.71 -10.33
C ILE A 253 14.61 3.34 -11.11
N ALA A 254 14.42 4.54 -11.67
CA ALA A 254 15.46 5.28 -12.39
C ALA A 254 16.67 5.59 -11.48
N HIS A 255 16.40 6.07 -10.26
CA HIS A 255 17.43 6.34 -9.26
C HIS A 255 18.23 5.07 -8.97
N TRP A 256 17.55 3.96 -8.70
CA TRP A 256 18.22 2.69 -8.47
C TRP A 256 19.05 2.23 -9.66
N PHE A 257 18.58 2.41 -10.90
CA PHE A 257 19.39 2.15 -12.10
C PHE A 257 20.66 3.02 -12.14
N GLN A 258 20.54 4.32 -11.84
CA GLN A 258 21.65 5.27 -11.88
C GLN A 258 22.69 5.03 -10.78
N GLU A 259 22.30 4.41 -9.67
CA GLU A 259 23.21 4.04 -8.58
C GLU A 259 23.96 2.74 -8.85
N ASN A 260 23.40 1.83 -9.65
CA ASN A 260 23.91 0.46 -9.81
C ASN A 260 24.43 0.13 -11.22
N PHE A 261 24.12 0.96 -12.21
CA PHE A 261 24.42 0.70 -13.63
C PHE A 261 24.82 1.97 -14.36
N ASN A 262 25.45 1.81 -15.53
CA ASN A 262 25.66 2.87 -16.50
C ASN A 262 24.61 2.79 -17.62
N GLU A 263 24.41 3.91 -18.33
CA GLU A 263 23.57 3.91 -19.54
C GLU A 263 24.12 2.92 -20.57
N GLY A 264 23.23 2.08 -21.11
CA GLY A 264 23.56 0.99 -22.04
C GLY A 264 23.80 -0.37 -21.38
N ASP A 265 23.96 -0.43 -20.05
CA ASP A 265 24.09 -1.70 -19.33
C ASP A 265 22.80 -2.53 -19.40
N THR A 266 22.91 -3.82 -19.12
CA THR A 266 21.76 -4.74 -19.10
C THR A 266 21.42 -5.12 -17.67
N VAL A 267 20.21 -4.76 -17.24
CA VAL A 267 19.64 -5.21 -15.96
C VAL A 267 19.00 -6.57 -16.14
N GLN A 268 19.29 -7.49 -15.22
CA GLN A 268 18.62 -8.78 -15.15
C GLN A 268 17.45 -8.71 -14.17
N GLY A 269 16.36 -9.38 -14.49
CA GLY A 269 15.17 -9.44 -13.64
C GLY A 269 14.52 -10.82 -13.65
N ARG A 270 13.73 -11.07 -12.63
CA ARG A 270 12.95 -12.30 -12.48
C ARG A 270 11.55 -12.02 -11.96
N VAL A 271 10.58 -12.80 -12.45
CA VAL A 271 9.21 -12.82 -11.94
C VAL A 271 9.16 -13.77 -10.75
N VAL A 272 8.92 -13.21 -9.56
CA VAL A 272 8.86 -13.96 -8.30
C VAL A 272 7.40 -14.37 -8.01
N GLY A 273 6.45 -13.52 -8.37
CA GLY A 273 5.02 -13.75 -8.18
C GLY A 273 4.18 -13.06 -9.25
N THR A 274 2.86 -13.23 -9.18
CA THR A 274 1.92 -12.63 -10.13
C THR A 274 1.98 -11.10 -10.09
N HIS A 275 2.24 -10.54 -8.91
CA HIS A 275 2.36 -9.10 -8.68
C HIS A 275 3.72 -8.73 -8.08
N GLU A 276 4.77 -9.53 -8.33
CA GLU A 276 6.11 -9.29 -7.78
C GLU A 276 7.21 -9.65 -8.76
N ILE A 277 8.11 -8.69 -9.00
CA ILE A 277 9.35 -8.88 -9.73
C ILE A 277 10.54 -8.49 -8.87
N GLN A 278 11.69 -9.07 -9.17
CA GLN A 278 12.96 -8.69 -8.57
C GLN A 278 13.95 -8.31 -9.67
N LEU A 279 14.63 -7.18 -9.49
CA LEU A 279 15.76 -6.76 -10.31
C LEU A 279 17.07 -7.06 -9.58
N SER A 280 18.05 -7.55 -10.34
CA SER A 280 19.39 -7.85 -9.84
C SER A 280 20.30 -6.65 -10.06
N SER A 281 21.04 -6.26 -9.03
CA SER A 281 22.14 -5.28 -9.10
C SER A 281 23.27 -5.81 -9.98
N GLY A 282 24.00 -4.89 -10.61
CA GLY A 282 25.16 -5.16 -11.47
C GLY A 282 26.42 -5.54 -10.70
#